data_AF-A0A239K4I5-F1
#
_entry.id   AF-A0A239K4I5-F1
#
_cell.length_a   1.000
_cell.length_b   1.000
_cell.length_c   1.000
_cell.angle_alpha   90.00
_cell.angle_beta   90.00
_cell.angle_gamma   90.00
#
_symmetry.space_group_name_H-M   'P 1'
#
loop_
_entity.id
_entity.type
_entity.pdbx_description
1 polymer ?
#
loop_
_entity_poly.entity_id
_entity_poly.type
_entity_poly.pdbx_seq_one_letter_code
_entity_poly.pdbx_strand_id
1 'polypeptide(L)'
;MSAETVTLGRMAALATRFPERGRTLLGFLLLAVLFALVVIIGKLVERSAPGLLFLIQIAMAMLGVLMFSLIILVQWRRVVDFAFRLGRLPGRMPGMWRVFLLPYPRRDVDVMIERGRLAELLTLPVVLIISLGLLLAVILPHESKAKESAMTEMRTTIQATQADLARDYLQQPFQSPYPAFAFTLAIRKDWLWFEKEGQPDRPNGKLQKLAAYGDRRDQSLIEVYALALEREIAPEDWLEQWVITNQYQVLGHRSIPSTAGRNADVLAKKMVAGRPVLYRLRTFKNGKFLYLLHSFSDEAHYPQVEEAFLVAAQTFRLTQAPQQAYAEPLQDLPLNKVFQLGFKAPTSWTAQPDNSVGADSQSWIVSNGQGAERLGILNIYAAPRDSFASAQAAGDQVAGGMRGLGADITKNPLRTVESDIPGVSLSVSSLETSINGKPATFRQTVVGTAKGWAVFSLLSPAPHPDSYLIGPINRRAYDIAFGSFLSALAPK
;
A
#
# COMPACT_ATOMS: atom_id res chain seq x y z
N MET A 1 53.09 46.57 -41.98
CA MET A 1 53.18 45.21 -41.37
C MET A 1 51.97 44.44 -41.82
N SER A 2 52.16 43.44 -42.69
CA SER A 2 51.11 42.52 -43.13
C SER A 2 50.57 41.79 -41.90
N ALA A 3 49.27 41.92 -41.63
CA ALA A 3 48.61 41.14 -40.60
C ALA A 3 48.68 39.67 -41.02
N GLU A 4 49.64 38.92 -40.44
CA GLU A 4 49.61 37.46 -40.48
C GLU A 4 48.25 37.04 -39.94
N THR A 5 47.44 36.44 -40.80
CA THR A 5 46.15 35.86 -40.43
C THR A 5 46.41 34.67 -39.51
N VAL A 6 46.48 34.95 -38.21
CA VAL A 6 46.61 33.91 -37.19
C VAL A 6 45.40 32.98 -37.29
N THR A 7 45.63 31.76 -37.73
CA THR A 7 44.64 30.70 -37.86
C THR A 7 44.33 30.11 -36.49
N LEU A 8 43.12 30.37 -35.99
CA LEU A 8 42.60 29.76 -34.76
C LEU A 8 42.27 28.28 -34.99
N GLY A 9 42.47 27.45 -33.96
CA GLY A 9 41.97 26.08 -33.95
C GLY A 9 40.43 26.00 -34.12
N ARG A 10 39.93 24.89 -34.65
CA ARG A 10 38.48 24.71 -34.99
C ARG A 10 37.54 25.01 -33.82
N MET A 11 37.90 24.61 -32.59
CA MET A 11 37.09 24.85 -31.40
C MET A 11 37.09 26.33 -30.98
N ALA A 12 38.23 27.01 -31.08
CA ALA A 12 38.32 28.45 -30.81
C ALA A 12 37.55 29.26 -31.87
N ALA A 13 37.65 28.85 -33.14
CA ALA A 13 36.86 29.42 -34.24
C ALA A 13 35.34 29.18 -34.11
N LEU A 14 34.93 28.14 -33.38
CA LEU A 14 33.52 27.91 -33.08
C LEU A 14 33.06 28.78 -31.90
N ALA A 15 33.90 28.96 -30.88
CA ALA A 15 33.64 29.88 -29.79
C ALA A 15 33.50 31.34 -30.27
N THR A 16 34.23 31.73 -31.33
CA THR A 16 34.08 33.08 -31.90
C THR A 16 32.73 33.34 -32.55
N ARG A 17 31.89 32.32 -32.77
CA ARG A 17 30.51 32.49 -33.27
C ARG A 17 29.51 32.93 -32.21
N PHE A 18 29.87 32.89 -30.93
CA PHE A 18 29.01 33.44 -29.88
C PHE A 18 28.81 34.96 -30.06
N PRO A 19 27.61 35.49 -29.77
CA PRO A 19 27.30 36.90 -29.99
C PRO A 19 28.20 37.79 -29.16
N GLU A 20 28.77 38.82 -29.77
CA GLU A 20 29.63 39.78 -29.07
C GLU A 20 28.89 40.54 -27.96
N ARG A 21 29.66 40.97 -26.96
CA ARG A 21 29.52 42.28 -26.30
C ARG A 21 28.09 42.79 -26.08
N GLY A 22 27.73 43.74 -26.95
CA GLY A 22 26.46 44.45 -26.97
C GLY A 22 25.32 43.74 -27.71
N ARG A 23 25.53 42.58 -28.34
CA ARG A 23 24.50 41.84 -29.07
C ARG A 23 23.85 40.71 -28.27
N THR A 24 24.43 40.34 -27.13
CA THR A 24 23.99 39.18 -26.33
C THR A 24 22.62 39.40 -25.66
N LEU A 25 22.34 40.61 -25.14
CA LEU A 25 21.04 40.92 -24.55
C LEU A 25 19.93 40.93 -25.60
N LEU A 26 20.19 41.56 -26.76
CA LEU A 26 19.26 41.58 -27.88
C LEU A 26 18.99 40.17 -28.40
N GLY A 27 20.04 39.35 -28.56
CA GLY A 27 19.91 37.94 -28.96
C GLY A 27 19.10 37.11 -27.97
N PHE A 28 19.28 37.34 -26.67
CA PHE A 28 18.49 36.67 -25.63
C PHE A 28 17.01 37.06 -25.69
N LEU A 29 16.71 38.35 -25.81
CA LEU A 29 15.33 38.84 -25.92
C LEU A 29 14.64 38.31 -27.18
N LEU A 30 15.31 38.28 -28.33
CA LEU A 30 14.78 37.71 -29.56
C LEU A 30 14.49 36.21 -29.42
N LEU A 31 15.39 35.45 -28.79
CA LEU A 31 15.16 34.03 -28.52
C LEU A 31 14.02 33.79 -27.53
N ALA A 32 13.88 34.63 -26.51
CA ALA A 32 12.78 34.53 -25.54
C ALA A 32 11.42 34.78 -26.20
N VAL A 33 11.32 35.78 -27.08
CA VAL A 33 10.12 36.05 -27.88
C VAL A 33 9.83 34.87 -28.82
N LEU A 34 10.84 34.35 -29.51
CA LEU A 34 10.68 33.21 -30.40
C LEU A 34 10.24 31.94 -29.64
N PHE A 35 10.80 31.69 -28.45
CA PHE A 35 10.40 30.59 -27.59
C PHE A 35 8.93 30.71 -27.15
N ALA A 36 8.51 31.89 -26.70
CA ALA A 36 7.12 32.14 -26.34
C ALA A 36 6.17 31.91 -27.53
N LEU A 37 6.55 32.34 -28.73
CA LEU A 37 5.80 32.13 -29.96
C LEU A 37 5.66 30.63 -30.28
N VAL A 38 6.74 29.85 -30.16
CA VAL A 38 6.71 28.40 -30.38
C VAL A 38 5.84 27.69 -29.35
N VAL A 39 5.83 28.12 -28.09
CA VAL A 39 4.93 27.57 -27.06
C VAL A 39 3.47 27.85 -27.39
N ILE A 40 3.14 29.07 -27.84
CA ILE A 40 1.78 29.44 -28.23
C ILE A 40 1.32 28.62 -29.45
N ILE A 41 2.16 28.52 -30.48
CA ILE A 41 1.90 27.67 -31.66
C ILE A 41 1.75 26.21 -31.25
N GLY A 42 2.58 25.73 -30.32
CA GLY A 42 2.51 24.37 -29.80
C GLY A 42 1.15 24.03 -29.20
N LYS A 43 0.61 24.91 -28.35
CA LYS A 43 -0.73 24.75 -27.76
C LYS A 43 -1.86 24.80 -28.79
N LEU A 44 -1.69 25.56 -29.87
CA LEU A 44 -2.65 25.62 -30.98
C LEU A 44 -2.59 24.35 -31.85
N VAL A 45 -1.39 23.83 -32.12
CA VAL A 45 -1.17 22.62 -32.93
C VAL A 45 -1.57 21.35 -32.17
N GLU A 46 -1.41 21.32 -30.84
CA GLU A 46 -1.87 20.22 -29.98
C GLU A 46 -3.36 19.88 -30.19
N ARG A 47 -4.17 20.90 -30.47
CA ARG A 47 -5.61 20.74 -30.71
C ARG A 47 -5.96 20.26 -32.13
N SER A 48 -5.08 20.50 -33.10
CA SER A 48 -5.41 20.38 -34.53
C SER A 48 -4.63 19.27 -35.26
N ALA A 49 -3.42 18.93 -34.79
CA ALA A 49 -2.54 17.95 -35.45
C ALA A 49 -1.54 17.34 -34.43
N PRO A 50 -1.94 16.35 -33.61
CA PRO A 50 -1.11 15.79 -32.55
C PRO A 50 0.19 15.14 -33.07
N GLY A 51 0.23 14.69 -34.34
CA GLY A 51 1.43 14.15 -34.98
C GLY A 51 2.59 15.15 -35.14
N LEU A 52 2.33 16.46 -35.05
CA LEU A 52 3.37 17.50 -35.16
C LEU A 52 3.97 17.91 -33.81
N LEU A 53 3.43 17.42 -32.69
CA LEU A 53 3.89 17.80 -31.33
C LEU A 53 5.37 17.47 -31.11
N PHE A 54 5.85 16.37 -31.67
CA PHE A 54 7.24 15.96 -31.54
C PHE A 54 8.22 16.99 -32.16
N LEU A 55 7.90 17.53 -33.33
CA LEU A 55 8.72 18.56 -33.99
C LEU A 55 8.73 19.87 -33.19
N ILE A 56 7.60 20.23 -32.59
CA ILE A 56 7.49 21.42 -31.74
C ILE A 56 8.30 21.25 -30.46
N GLN A 57 8.27 20.07 -29.84
CA GLN A 57 9.09 19.76 -28.65
C GLN A 57 10.59 19.85 -28.96
N ILE A 58 11.02 19.34 -30.12
CA ILE A 58 12.41 19.47 -30.58
C ILE A 58 12.78 20.96 -30.76
N ALA A 59 11.91 21.76 -31.39
CA ALA A 59 12.15 23.18 -31.58
C ALA A 59 12.26 23.94 -30.24
N MET A 60 11.38 23.64 -29.28
CA MET A 60 11.44 24.20 -27.92
C MET A 60 12.73 23.83 -27.20
N ALA A 61 13.15 22.56 -27.28
CA ALA A 61 14.38 22.10 -26.66
C ALA A 61 15.60 22.84 -27.22
N MET A 62 15.69 22.98 -28.55
CA MET A 62 16.77 23.73 -29.21
C MET A 62 16.79 25.21 -28.77
N LEU A 63 15.64 25.87 -28.74
CA LEU A 63 15.54 27.27 -28.30
C LEU A 63 15.92 27.43 -26.82
N GLY A 64 15.51 26.48 -25.97
CA GLY A 64 15.89 26.46 -24.55
C GLY A 64 17.40 26.34 -24.34
N VAL A 65 18.07 25.44 -25.07
CA VAL A 65 19.53 25.28 -25.02
C VAL A 65 20.24 26.56 -25.49
N LEU A 66 19.75 27.22 -26.54
CA LEU A 66 20.31 28.49 -27.02
C LEU A 66 20.15 29.61 -25.98
N MET A 67 18.98 29.75 -25.38
CA MET A 67 18.75 30.74 -24.32
C MET A 67 19.67 30.50 -23.12
N PHE A 68 19.77 29.24 -22.68
CA PHE A 68 20.63 28.85 -21.57
C PHE A 68 22.11 29.12 -21.87
N SER A 69 22.55 28.88 -23.11
CA SER A 69 23.92 29.19 -23.55
C SER A 69 24.22 30.69 -23.45
N LEU A 70 23.26 31.56 -23.79
CA LEU A 70 23.43 33.02 -23.65
C LEU A 70 23.46 33.46 -22.19
N ILE A 71 22.68 32.83 -21.30
CA ILE A 71 22.73 33.11 -19.86
C ILE A 71 24.11 32.77 -19.31
N ILE A 72 24.63 31.58 -19.62
CA ILE A 72 25.99 31.16 -19.23
C ILE A 72 27.03 32.16 -19.74
N LEU A 73 26.92 32.58 -21.01
CA LEU A 73 27.84 33.55 -21.60
C LEU A 73 27.85 34.88 -20.84
N VAL A 74 26.68 35.40 -20.47
CA VAL A 74 26.56 36.64 -19.68
C VAL A 74 27.21 36.48 -18.31
N GLN A 75 26.98 35.35 -17.63
CA GLN A 75 27.57 35.07 -16.33
C GLN A 75 29.10 34.98 -16.40
N TRP A 76 29.63 34.24 -17.38
CA TRP A 76 31.08 34.14 -17.57
C TRP A 76 31.74 35.47 -17.89
N ARG A 77 31.11 36.32 -18.70
CA ARG A 77 31.64 37.66 -18.98
C ARG A 77 31.80 38.48 -17.71
N ARG A 78 30.79 38.50 -16.85
CA ARG A 78 30.86 39.21 -15.55
C ARG A 78 32.01 38.68 -14.69
N VAL A 79 32.15 37.36 -14.63
CA VAL A 79 33.21 36.69 -13.87
C VAL A 79 34.61 37.00 -14.44
N VAL A 80 34.76 36.99 -15.76
CA VAL A 80 36.02 37.31 -16.46
C VAL A 80 36.40 38.77 -16.27
N ASP A 81 35.45 39.70 -16.44
CA ASP A 81 35.69 41.13 -16.22
C ASP A 81 36.11 41.42 -14.78
N PHE A 82 35.43 40.79 -13.82
CA PHE A 82 35.77 40.93 -12.41
C PHE A 82 37.19 40.42 -12.12
N ALA A 83 37.58 39.28 -12.70
CA ALA A 83 38.93 38.74 -12.56
C ALA A 83 40.01 39.65 -13.16
N PHE A 84 39.75 40.25 -14.33
CA PHE A 84 40.66 41.22 -14.96
C PHE A 84 40.79 42.50 -14.12
N ARG A 85 39.68 43.02 -13.58
CA ARG A 85 39.68 44.20 -12.69
C ARG A 85 40.50 43.98 -11.42
N LEU A 86 40.53 42.76 -10.91
CA LEU A 86 41.33 42.39 -9.73
C LEU A 86 42.83 42.18 -10.05
N GLY A 87 43.27 42.43 -11.29
CA GLY A 87 44.67 42.22 -11.70
C GLY A 87 45.12 40.76 -11.66
N ARG A 88 44.19 39.80 -11.59
CA ARG A 88 44.48 38.38 -11.37
C ARG A 88 44.92 37.60 -12.61
N LEU A 89 45.16 38.25 -13.74
CA LEU A 89 45.67 37.60 -14.96
C LEU A 89 46.76 38.49 -15.56
N PRO A 90 48.04 38.06 -15.52
CA PRO A 90 48.52 36.91 -16.28
C PRO A 90 49.34 35.87 -15.46
N GLY A 91 49.22 34.59 -15.81
CA GLY A 91 50.06 33.48 -15.32
C GLY A 91 49.39 32.49 -14.34
N ARG A 92 48.45 32.94 -13.51
CA ARG A 92 47.70 32.05 -12.57
C ARG A 92 46.19 32.13 -12.79
N MET A 93 45.72 31.49 -13.86
CA MET A 93 44.28 31.22 -14.01
C MET A 93 43.76 30.34 -12.86
N PRO A 94 42.53 30.58 -12.36
CA PRO A 94 41.88 29.71 -11.39
C PRO A 94 41.85 28.27 -11.86
N GLY A 95 42.05 27.32 -10.93
CA GLY A 95 42.13 25.89 -11.25
C GLY A 95 40.94 25.38 -12.07
N MET A 96 39.73 25.82 -11.73
CA MET A 96 38.51 25.42 -12.46
C MET A 96 38.47 25.93 -13.91
N TRP A 97 39.08 27.07 -14.23
CA TRP A 97 39.11 27.58 -15.62
C TRP A 97 40.05 26.75 -16.48
N ARG A 98 41.17 26.29 -15.91
CA ARG A 98 42.12 25.42 -16.63
C ARG A 98 41.46 24.14 -17.14
N VAL A 99 40.49 23.60 -16.40
CA VAL A 99 39.72 22.42 -16.81
C VAL A 99 38.90 22.72 -18.07
N PHE A 100 38.19 23.85 -18.11
CA PHE A 100 37.42 24.25 -19.29
C PHE A 100 38.29 24.69 -20.47
N LEU A 101 39.50 25.18 -20.21
CA LEU A 101 40.45 25.60 -21.24
C LEU A 101 41.32 24.45 -21.78
N LEU A 102 41.30 23.28 -21.14
CA LEU A 102 42.10 22.11 -21.52
C LEU A 102 41.93 21.66 -23.00
N PRO A 103 40.74 21.77 -23.63
CA PRO A 103 40.58 21.43 -25.04
C PRO A 103 41.26 22.39 -26.03
N TYR A 104 41.81 23.52 -25.57
CA TYR A 104 42.34 24.58 -26.43
C TYR A 104 43.88 24.67 -26.31
N PRO A 105 44.60 24.77 -27.44
CA PRO A 105 46.03 25.10 -27.43
C PRO A 105 46.27 26.43 -26.71
N ARG A 106 47.38 26.56 -25.97
CA ARG A 106 47.72 27.80 -25.25
C ARG A 106 47.67 29.04 -26.16
N ARG A 107 48.19 28.92 -27.38
CA ARG A 107 48.17 29.99 -28.41
C ARG A 107 46.75 30.51 -28.70
N ASP A 108 45.74 29.63 -28.79
CA ASP A 108 44.36 30.04 -29.05
C ASP A 108 43.76 30.77 -27.84
N VAL A 109 44.12 30.34 -26.63
CA VAL A 109 43.69 30.98 -25.38
C VAL A 109 44.29 32.39 -25.28
N ASP A 110 45.58 32.54 -25.57
CA ASP A 110 46.27 33.83 -25.53
C ASP A 110 45.66 34.82 -26.54
N VAL A 111 45.46 34.38 -27.79
CA VAL A 111 44.79 35.20 -28.84
C VAL A 111 43.36 35.59 -28.44
N MET A 112 42.62 34.71 -27.77
CA MET A 112 41.25 35.00 -27.33
C MET A 112 41.22 35.92 -26.10
N ILE A 113 42.25 35.89 -25.25
CA ILE A 113 42.45 36.86 -24.17
C ILE A 113 42.73 38.24 -24.74
N GLU A 114 43.65 38.35 -25.69
CA GLU A 114 43.99 39.62 -26.36
C GLU A 114 42.78 40.24 -27.05
N ARG A 115 41.90 39.40 -27.62
CA ARG A 115 40.65 39.85 -28.25
C ARG A 115 39.51 40.15 -27.26
N GLY A 116 39.72 39.96 -25.96
CA GLY A 116 38.69 40.15 -24.94
C GLY A 116 37.54 39.13 -25.01
N ARG A 117 37.81 37.93 -25.56
CA ARG A 117 36.82 36.87 -25.83
C ARG A 117 37.01 35.59 -25.01
N LEU A 118 37.67 35.70 -23.86
CA LEU A 118 37.92 34.56 -22.99
C LEU A 118 36.60 33.91 -22.48
N ALA A 119 35.55 34.69 -22.28
CA ALA A 119 34.27 34.19 -21.78
C ALA A 119 33.56 33.26 -22.77
N GLU A 120 33.65 33.55 -24.06
CA GLU A 120 33.12 32.71 -25.14
C GLU A 120 33.82 31.35 -25.17
N LEU A 121 35.12 31.36 -24.94
CA LEU A 121 35.96 30.17 -24.94
C LEU A 121 35.70 29.30 -23.69
N LEU A 122 35.39 29.91 -22.55
CA LEU A 122 34.93 29.20 -21.33
C LEU A 122 33.49 28.68 -21.43
N THR A 123 32.64 29.35 -22.23
CA THR A 123 31.22 28.98 -22.38
C THR A 123 31.04 27.75 -23.27
N LEU A 124 31.83 27.65 -24.35
CA LEU A 124 31.66 26.58 -25.34
C LEU A 124 31.74 25.15 -24.75
N PRO A 125 32.73 24.80 -23.90
CA PRO A 125 32.81 23.46 -23.30
C PRO A 125 31.63 23.14 -22.40
N VAL A 126 31.13 24.12 -21.64
CA VAL A 126 29.95 23.94 -20.77
C VAL A 126 28.71 23.63 -21.61
N VAL A 127 28.50 24.38 -22.70
CA VAL A 127 27.40 24.14 -23.63
C VAL A 127 27.51 22.77 -24.28
N LEU A 128 28.71 22.34 -24.67
CA LEU A 128 28.94 21.03 -25.28
C LEU A 128 28.68 19.88 -24.31
N ILE A 129 29.15 19.98 -23.07
CA ILE A 129 28.92 18.96 -22.02
C ILE A 129 27.43 18.81 -21.76
N ILE A 130 26.70 19.93 -21.62
CA ILE A 130 25.27 19.91 -21.33
C ILE A 130 24.47 19.41 -22.53
N SER A 131 24.81 19.85 -23.75
CA SER A 131 24.16 19.37 -24.97
C SER A 131 24.40 17.87 -25.19
N LEU A 132 25.62 17.37 -24.90
CA LEU A 132 25.93 15.95 -24.97
C LEU A 132 25.19 15.15 -23.89
N GLY A 133 25.10 15.67 -22.66
CA GLY A 133 24.33 15.06 -21.58
C GLY A 133 22.84 14.96 -21.91
N LEU A 134 22.26 16.01 -22.48
CA LEU A 134 20.87 16.01 -22.96
C LEU A 134 20.67 15.04 -24.14
N LEU A 135 21.60 15.01 -25.10
CA LEU A 135 21.54 14.09 -26.22
C LEU A 135 21.63 12.63 -25.75
N LEU A 136 22.54 12.33 -24.81
CA LEU A 136 22.65 11.02 -24.19
C LEU A 136 21.39 10.65 -23.41
N ALA A 137 20.77 11.59 -22.70
CA ALA A 137 19.49 11.35 -22.01
C ALA A 137 18.34 11.01 -22.98
N VAL A 138 18.37 11.52 -24.22
CA VAL A 138 17.35 11.24 -25.25
C VAL A 138 17.65 9.96 -26.04
N ILE A 139 18.92 9.68 -26.35
CA ILE A 139 19.32 8.53 -27.19
C ILE A 139 19.50 7.26 -26.37
N LEU A 140 19.99 7.34 -25.14
CA LEU A 140 20.09 6.17 -24.29
C LEU A 140 18.66 5.68 -24.03
N PRO A 141 18.33 4.41 -24.38
CA PRO A 141 17.07 3.83 -24.00
C PRO A 141 16.97 4.00 -22.49
N HIS A 142 16.06 4.86 -22.05
CA HIS A 142 15.61 4.82 -20.68
C HIS A 142 14.91 3.47 -20.57
N GLU A 143 15.66 2.44 -20.17
CA GLU A 143 15.11 1.40 -19.32
C GLU A 143 14.71 2.04 -17.99
N SER A 144 13.82 3.03 -18.01
CA SER A 144 12.90 3.30 -16.92
C SER A 144 11.82 2.21 -16.91
N LYS A 145 12.28 0.95 -16.92
CA LYS A 145 11.61 -0.18 -16.28
C LYS A 145 11.92 -0.24 -14.78
N ALA A 146 12.52 0.80 -14.21
CA ALA A 146 11.87 1.40 -13.06
C ALA A 146 10.71 2.24 -13.60
N LYS A 147 9.61 1.62 -14.06
CA LYS A 147 8.42 1.56 -13.19
C LYS A 147 8.79 2.16 -11.83
N GLU A 148 8.51 3.45 -11.64
CA GLU A 148 7.81 3.82 -10.42
C GLU A 148 6.59 2.89 -10.34
N SER A 149 6.80 1.61 -10.00
CA SER A 149 5.86 0.94 -9.13
C SER A 149 5.92 1.85 -7.93
N ALA A 150 4.95 2.74 -7.85
CA ALA A 150 4.63 3.39 -6.61
C ALA A 150 4.83 2.33 -5.53
N MET A 151 5.63 2.64 -4.50
CA MET A 151 5.91 1.74 -3.36
C MET A 151 4.62 1.31 -2.60
N THR A 152 3.44 1.54 -3.18
CA THR A 152 2.14 1.00 -2.87
C THR A 152 1.92 -0.44 -3.37
N GLU A 153 2.67 -0.94 -4.37
CA GLU A 153 2.45 -2.31 -4.87
C GLU A 153 3.17 -3.36 -4.00
N MET A 154 2.47 -3.82 -2.97
CA MET A 154 2.91 -4.85 -2.03
C MET A 154 3.23 -6.18 -2.71
N ARG A 155 4.46 -6.70 -2.57
CA ARG A 155 4.84 -8.01 -3.13
C ARG A 155 4.10 -9.15 -2.45
N THR A 156 3.45 -10.01 -3.22
CA THR A 156 2.62 -11.13 -2.70
C THR A 156 3.19 -12.53 -2.96
N THR A 157 4.22 -12.64 -3.80
CA THR A 157 4.88 -13.89 -4.21
C THR A 157 6.38 -13.83 -3.98
N ILE A 158 6.97 -14.92 -3.47
CA ILE A 158 8.43 -15.08 -3.35
C ILE A 158 9.00 -15.18 -4.77
N GLN A 159 10.08 -14.43 -5.05
CA GLN A 159 10.76 -14.44 -6.34
C GLN A 159 11.95 -15.41 -6.35
N ALA A 160 12.57 -15.61 -5.19
CA ALA A 160 13.64 -16.57 -4.97
C ALA A 160 13.21 -18.00 -5.34
N THR A 161 14.11 -18.72 -6.02
CA THR A 161 13.89 -20.13 -6.33
C THR A 161 14.03 -20.99 -5.07
N GLN A 162 13.59 -22.25 -5.10
CA GLN A 162 13.82 -23.18 -3.99
C GLN A 162 15.31 -23.36 -3.66
N ALA A 163 16.18 -23.31 -4.68
CA ALA A 163 17.63 -23.38 -4.47
C ALA A 163 18.16 -22.13 -3.75
N ASP A 164 17.67 -20.94 -4.10
CA ASP A 164 18.01 -19.70 -3.40
C ASP A 164 17.51 -19.72 -1.95
N LEU A 165 16.29 -20.18 -1.72
CA LEU A 165 15.74 -20.32 -0.38
C LEU A 165 16.57 -21.26 0.49
N ALA A 166 16.96 -22.42 -0.02
CA ALA A 166 17.83 -23.36 0.72
C ALA A 166 19.24 -22.80 0.97
N ARG A 167 19.77 -22.01 0.03
CA ARG A 167 21.09 -21.37 0.14
C ARG A 167 21.10 -20.26 1.18
N ASP A 168 20.09 -19.39 1.17
CA ASP A 168 20.14 -18.10 1.88
C ASP A 168 19.33 -18.08 3.19
N TYR A 169 18.40 -19.03 3.37
CA TYR A 169 17.51 -19.10 4.52
C TYR A 169 17.72 -20.37 5.35
N LEU A 170 17.42 -20.28 6.64
CA LEU A 170 17.35 -21.39 7.56
C LEU A 170 15.96 -21.44 8.20
N GLN A 171 15.41 -22.65 8.39
CA GLN A 171 14.21 -22.86 9.20
C GLN A 171 14.60 -22.69 10.67
N GLN A 172 14.07 -21.65 11.30
CA GLN A 172 14.36 -21.30 12.69
C GLN A 172 13.22 -21.80 13.57
N PRO A 173 13.43 -22.88 14.34
CA PRO A 173 12.49 -23.27 15.37
C PRO A 173 12.55 -22.27 16.53
N PHE A 174 11.39 -21.94 17.06
CA PHE A 174 11.24 -21.30 18.36
C PHE A 174 10.57 -22.30 19.29
N GLN A 175 11.34 -22.80 20.26
CA GLN A 175 10.82 -23.63 21.33
C GLN A 175 10.24 -22.71 22.41
N SER A 176 9.11 -23.10 22.98
CA SER A 176 8.48 -22.37 24.07
C SER A 176 8.08 -23.33 25.17
N PRO A 177 8.23 -22.94 26.46
CA PRO A 177 7.65 -23.68 27.58
C PRO A 177 6.11 -23.75 27.50
N TYR A 178 5.47 -22.85 26.74
CA TYR A 178 4.06 -22.90 26.45
C TYR A 178 3.83 -23.44 25.02
N PRO A 179 3.33 -24.69 24.84
CA PRO A 179 3.29 -25.35 23.52
C PRO A 179 2.56 -24.57 22.42
N ALA A 180 1.55 -23.76 22.77
CA ALA A 180 0.85 -22.95 21.79
C ALA A 180 1.76 -21.88 21.15
N PHE A 181 2.80 -21.43 21.84
CA PHE A 181 3.75 -20.44 21.34
C PHE A 181 4.91 -21.05 20.56
N ALA A 182 5.01 -22.38 20.46
CA ALA A 182 6.06 -23.02 19.68
C ALA A 182 5.77 -22.93 18.17
N PHE A 183 6.73 -22.44 17.40
CA PHE A 183 6.60 -22.26 15.95
C PHE A 183 7.91 -22.49 15.21
N THR A 184 7.85 -22.50 13.88
CA THR A 184 8.99 -22.41 12.96
C THR A 184 8.72 -21.37 11.90
N LEU A 185 9.75 -20.69 11.43
CA LEU A 185 9.71 -19.82 10.25
C LEU A 185 11.09 -19.75 9.60
N ALA A 186 11.15 -19.46 8.30
CA ALA A 186 12.42 -19.27 7.61
C ALA A 186 12.94 -17.83 7.81
N ILE A 187 14.16 -17.70 8.30
CA ILE A 187 14.90 -16.44 8.37
C ILE A 187 16.14 -16.51 7.50
N ARG A 188 16.69 -15.36 7.11
CA ARG A 188 17.98 -15.33 6.42
C ARG A 188 19.10 -15.80 7.35
N LYS A 189 20.08 -16.51 6.80
CA LYS A 189 21.22 -17.08 7.57
C LYS A 189 22.13 -16.03 8.20
N ASP A 190 22.15 -14.81 7.66
CA ASP A 190 22.96 -13.70 8.16
C ASP A 190 22.25 -12.85 9.23
N TRP A 191 20.99 -13.18 9.56
CA TRP A 191 20.21 -12.51 10.60
C TRP A 191 20.50 -13.08 11.98
N LEU A 192 20.39 -12.22 12.98
CA LEU A 192 20.61 -12.52 14.38
C LEU A 192 19.28 -12.73 15.08
N TRP A 193 19.26 -13.66 16.04
CA TRP A 193 18.15 -13.82 16.98
C TRP A 193 18.40 -12.96 18.21
N PHE A 194 17.43 -12.10 18.56
CA PHE A 194 17.50 -11.21 19.71
C PHE A 194 16.63 -11.76 20.85
N GLU A 195 17.23 -12.53 21.76
CA GLU A 195 16.56 -13.08 22.95
C GLU A 195 16.52 -12.06 24.10
N LYS A 196 16.00 -10.85 23.85
CA LYS A 196 16.03 -9.76 24.84
C LYS A 196 14.94 -9.82 25.92
N GLU A 197 13.85 -10.55 25.69
CA GLU A 197 12.63 -10.45 26.53
C GLU A 197 12.21 -11.77 27.21
N GLY A 198 13.06 -12.80 27.16
CA GLY A 198 12.76 -14.13 27.68
C GLY A 198 11.78 -14.92 26.80
N GLN A 199 11.57 -16.19 27.13
CA GLN A 199 10.58 -17.05 26.47
C GLN A 199 9.31 -17.10 27.32
N PRO A 200 8.20 -16.48 26.88
CA PRO A 200 6.95 -16.54 27.62
C PRO A 200 6.50 -17.97 27.93
N ASP A 201 6.11 -18.20 29.18
CA ASP A 201 5.59 -19.48 29.69
C ASP A 201 4.06 -19.50 29.81
N ARG A 202 3.40 -18.35 29.63
CA ARG A 202 1.94 -18.21 29.60
C ARG A 202 1.51 -16.91 28.93
N PRO A 203 0.28 -16.83 28.38
CA PRO A 203 -0.29 -15.58 27.89
C PRO A 203 -0.54 -14.59 29.04
N ASN A 204 -0.41 -13.30 28.75
CA ASN A 204 -0.61 -12.20 29.72
C ASN A 204 -1.80 -11.28 29.40
N GLY A 205 -2.68 -11.68 28.48
CA GLY A 205 -3.84 -10.90 28.03
C GLY A 205 -3.49 -9.69 27.13
N LYS A 206 -2.23 -9.51 26.75
CA LYS A 206 -1.77 -8.46 25.84
C LYS A 206 -1.06 -9.07 24.63
N LEU A 207 -0.79 -8.23 23.64
CA LEU A 207 0.06 -8.60 22.52
C LEU A 207 1.49 -8.79 23.04
N GLN A 208 1.93 -10.04 23.12
CA GLN A 208 3.18 -10.45 23.75
C GLN A 208 4.20 -10.85 22.68
N LYS A 209 5.41 -10.29 22.75
CA LYS A 209 6.50 -10.67 21.86
C LYS A 209 7.01 -12.06 22.25
N LEU A 210 7.15 -12.92 21.25
CA LEU A 210 7.68 -14.27 21.40
C LEU A 210 9.13 -14.34 20.94
N ALA A 211 9.44 -13.77 19.78
CA ALA A 211 10.79 -13.75 19.21
C ALA A 211 11.02 -12.50 18.36
N ALA A 212 12.29 -12.12 18.21
CA ALA A 212 12.71 -11.06 17.31
C ALA A 212 13.97 -11.51 16.55
N TYR A 213 13.95 -11.36 15.23
CA TYR A 213 15.07 -11.65 14.34
C TYR A 213 15.38 -10.40 13.55
N GLY A 214 16.65 -10.06 13.35
CA GLY A 214 16.96 -8.90 12.53
C GLY A 214 18.34 -8.95 11.92
N ASP A 215 18.58 -7.98 11.03
CA ASP A 215 19.88 -7.84 10.42
C ASP A 215 20.96 -7.41 11.45
N ARG A 216 22.23 -7.50 11.04
CA ARG A 216 23.36 -7.14 11.92
C ARG A 216 23.42 -5.65 12.28
N ARG A 217 22.61 -4.81 11.63
CA ARG A 217 22.58 -3.35 11.81
C ARG A 217 21.37 -2.90 12.63
N ASP A 218 20.49 -3.82 13.02
CA ASP A 218 19.21 -3.53 13.69
C ASP A 218 18.35 -2.54 12.88
N GLN A 219 18.49 -2.55 11.55
CA GLN A 219 17.72 -1.68 10.63
C GLN A 219 16.45 -2.37 10.13
N SER A 220 16.46 -3.71 10.12
CA SER A 220 15.36 -4.56 9.69
C SER A 220 15.09 -5.62 10.75
N LEU A 221 13.83 -5.77 11.15
CA LEU A 221 13.41 -6.70 12.19
C LEU A 221 12.17 -7.48 11.73
N ILE A 222 12.10 -8.75 12.13
CA ILE A 222 10.92 -9.60 12.13
C ILE A 222 10.63 -9.93 13.58
N GLU A 223 9.53 -9.43 14.09
CA GLU A 223 9.04 -9.76 15.43
C GLU A 223 7.82 -10.68 15.31
N VAL A 224 7.78 -11.71 16.14
CA VAL A 224 6.63 -12.62 16.24
C VAL A 224 5.93 -12.30 17.53
N TYR A 225 4.66 -11.93 17.46
CA TYR A 225 3.80 -11.68 18.61
C TYR A 225 2.68 -12.72 18.69
N ALA A 226 2.18 -12.94 19.90
CA ALA A 226 0.96 -13.69 20.15
C ALA A 226 0.01 -12.90 21.06
N LEU A 227 -1.29 -13.09 20.86
CA LEU A 227 -2.36 -12.56 21.68
C LEU A 227 -3.36 -13.68 21.97
N ALA A 228 -3.68 -13.89 23.26
CA ALA A 228 -4.80 -14.73 23.65
C ALA A 228 -6.09 -13.92 23.53
N LEU A 229 -7.00 -14.38 22.67
CA LEU A 229 -8.31 -13.79 22.44
C LEU A 229 -9.29 -14.26 23.50
N GLU A 230 -10.05 -13.33 24.07
CA GLU A 230 -11.16 -13.64 24.97
C GLU A 230 -12.46 -13.96 24.21
N ARG A 231 -12.58 -13.41 22.99
CA ARG A 231 -13.77 -13.53 22.14
C ARG A 231 -13.35 -13.92 20.72
N GLU A 232 -14.25 -14.61 20.03
CA GLU A 232 -14.05 -14.98 18.64
C GLU A 232 -14.05 -13.76 17.72
N ILE A 233 -12.91 -13.53 17.04
CA ILE A 233 -12.68 -12.45 16.08
C ILE A 233 -11.91 -12.98 14.86
N ALA A 234 -12.15 -12.40 13.68
CA ALA A 234 -11.33 -12.69 12.51
C ALA A 234 -9.98 -11.96 12.62
N PRO A 235 -8.85 -12.61 12.28
CA PRO A 235 -7.53 -11.99 12.40
C PRO A 235 -7.34 -10.73 11.54
N GLU A 236 -8.01 -10.65 10.40
CA GLU A 236 -8.04 -9.45 9.56
C GLU A 236 -8.75 -8.28 10.23
N ASP A 237 -9.97 -8.49 10.75
CA ASP A 237 -10.75 -7.43 11.40
C ASP A 237 -10.04 -6.92 12.68
N TRP A 238 -9.36 -7.82 13.42
CA TRP A 238 -8.51 -7.43 14.54
C TRP A 238 -7.35 -6.53 14.09
N LEU A 239 -6.65 -6.93 13.02
CA LEU A 239 -5.51 -6.16 12.52
C LEU A 239 -5.95 -4.77 12.04
N GLU A 240 -7.09 -4.68 11.35
CA GLU A 240 -7.68 -3.42 10.90
C GLU A 240 -7.84 -2.42 12.06
N GLN A 241 -8.48 -2.84 13.16
CA GLN A 241 -8.64 -1.96 14.34
C GLN A 241 -7.29 -1.67 15.02
N TRP A 242 -6.38 -2.64 15.06
CA TRP A 242 -5.07 -2.46 15.65
C TRP A 242 -4.23 -1.44 14.88
N VAL A 243 -4.21 -1.48 13.54
CA VAL A 243 -3.46 -0.51 12.72
C VAL A 243 -4.02 0.91 12.82
N ILE A 244 -5.35 1.04 12.90
CA ILE A 244 -6.03 2.34 13.11
C ILE A 244 -5.65 2.91 14.48
N THR A 245 -5.80 2.11 15.54
CA THR A 245 -5.49 2.52 16.93
C THR A 245 -4.03 2.92 17.07
N ASN A 246 -3.13 2.25 16.36
CA ASN A 246 -1.69 2.53 16.39
C ASN A 246 -1.23 3.52 15.30
N GLN A 247 -2.16 4.20 14.62
CA GLN A 247 -1.90 5.30 13.67
C GLN A 247 -0.96 4.91 12.52
N TYR A 248 -1.11 3.69 11.99
CA TYR A 248 -0.43 3.28 10.78
C TYR A 248 -1.15 3.81 9.55
N GLN A 249 -0.39 4.23 8.53
CA GLN A 249 -0.90 4.50 7.20
C GLN A 249 -0.85 3.20 6.38
N VAL A 250 -2.00 2.62 6.05
CA VAL A 250 -2.07 1.42 5.22
C VAL A 250 -1.74 1.78 3.76
N LEU A 251 -0.73 1.14 3.18
CA LEU A 251 -0.31 1.30 1.78
C LEU A 251 -0.80 0.17 0.89
N GLY A 252 -0.94 -1.03 1.44
CA GLY A 252 -1.41 -2.23 0.75
C GLY A 252 -2.06 -3.21 1.71
N HIS A 253 -3.08 -3.93 1.23
CA HIS A 253 -3.83 -4.90 2.02
C HIS A 253 -4.21 -6.10 1.18
N ARG A 254 -3.98 -7.30 1.70
CA ARG A 254 -4.41 -8.57 1.11
C ARG A 254 -5.10 -9.43 2.15
N SER A 255 -6.33 -9.82 1.81
CA SER A 255 -7.10 -10.80 2.56
C SER A 255 -6.73 -12.21 2.13
N ILE A 256 -6.50 -13.12 3.09
CA ILE A 256 -6.14 -14.52 2.83
C ILE A 256 -7.13 -15.43 3.58
N PRO A 257 -7.99 -16.19 2.87
CA PRO A 257 -8.93 -17.11 3.49
C PRO A 257 -8.24 -18.15 4.38
N SER A 258 -8.88 -18.48 5.52
CA SER A 258 -8.48 -19.59 6.38
C SER A 258 -9.69 -20.17 7.11
N THR A 259 -9.54 -21.35 7.70
CA THR A 259 -10.60 -22.00 8.49
C THR A 259 -10.98 -21.19 9.73
N ALA A 260 -10.07 -20.37 10.26
CA ALA A 260 -10.28 -19.52 11.43
C ALA A 260 -10.84 -18.12 11.10
N GLY A 261 -11.26 -17.90 9.85
CA GLY A 261 -11.59 -16.58 9.30
C GLY A 261 -10.50 -16.05 8.37
N ARG A 262 -10.63 -14.82 7.90
CA ARG A 262 -9.64 -14.23 6.99
C ARG A 262 -8.42 -13.73 7.78
N ASN A 263 -7.23 -14.10 7.31
CA ASN A 263 -5.97 -13.53 7.76
C ASN A 263 -5.61 -12.32 6.91
N ALA A 264 -4.94 -11.33 7.48
CA ALA A 264 -4.50 -10.15 6.75
C ALA A 264 -3.00 -10.20 6.47
N ASP A 265 -2.59 -9.64 5.34
CA ASP A 265 -1.22 -9.29 5.00
C ASP A 265 -1.25 -7.80 4.60
N VAL A 266 -0.64 -6.94 5.41
CA VAL A 266 -0.74 -5.49 5.29
C VAL A 266 0.64 -4.89 5.13
N LEU A 267 0.80 -4.05 4.12
CA LEU A 267 1.91 -3.11 4.01
C LEU A 267 1.45 -1.78 4.59
N ALA A 268 2.16 -1.28 5.59
CA ALA A 268 1.84 -0.03 6.26
C ALA A 268 3.09 0.84 6.46
N LYS A 269 2.87 2.14 6.66
CA LYS A 269 3.89 3.15 6.93
C LYS A 269 3.61 3.83 8.27
N LYS A 270 4.67 4.11 9.02
CA LYS A 270 4.59 4.93 10.24
C LYS A 270 5.86 5.77 10.41
N MET A 271 5.71 6.97 10.95
CA MET A 271 6.83 7.83 11.31
C MET A 271 7.35 7.43 12.70
N VAL A 272 8.61 7.04 12.80
CA VAL A 272 9.27 6.67 14.06
C VAL A 272 10.48 7.57 14.27
N ALA A 273 10.43 8.41 15.31
CA ALA A 273 11.48 9.41 15.59
C ALA A 273 11.86 10.25 14.36
N GLY A 274 10.86 10.69 13.58
CA GLY A 274 11.05 11.49 12.37
C GLY A 274 11.50 10.71 11.13
N ARG A 275 11.67 9.38 11.21
CA ARG A 275 12.04 8.53 10.08
C ARG A 275 10.83 7.75 9.56
N PRO A 276 10.63 7.67 8.23
CA PRO A 276 9.61 6.80 7.68
C PRO A 276 10.05 5.33 7.76
N VAL A 277 9.24 4.51 8.42
CA VAL A 277 9.44 3.07 8.56
C VAL A 277 8.28 2.36 7.87
N LEU A 278 8.60 1.35 7.06
CA LEU A 278 7.63 0.46 6.44
C LEU A 278 7.50 -0.83 7.23
N TYR A 279 6.26 -1.30 7.33
CA TYR A 279 5.84 -2.46 8.09
C TYR A 279 5.11 -3.44 7.18
N ARG A 280 5.49 -4.70 7.25
CA ARG A 280 4.68 -5.81 6.76
C ARG A 280 4.08 -6.56 7.95
N LEU A 281 2.76 -6.52 8.03
CA LEU A 281 1.99 -7.08 9.14
C LEU A 281 1.21 -8.28 8.62
N ARG A 282 1.51 -9.47 9.15
CA ARG A 282 0.84 -10.71 8.75
C ARG A 282 0.18 -11.38 9.95
N THR A 283 -1.12 -11.63 9.88
CA THR A 283 -1.83 -12.35 10.93
C THR A 283 -2.00 -13.83 10.65
N PHE A 284 -2.03 -14.61 11.73
CA PHE A 284 -2.38 -16.03 11.75
C PHE A 284 -3.26 -16.29 12.97
N LYS A 285 -4.02 -17.38 12.96
CA LYS A 285 -4.82 -17.78 14.12
C LYS A 285 -4.85 -19.28 14.29
N ASN A 286 -4.76 -19.70 15.54
CA ASN A 286 -4.99 -21.07 15.96
C ASN A 286 -5.72 -21.09 17.30
N GLY A 287 -6.96 -21.57 17.27
CA GLY A 287 -7.86 -21.55 18.42
C GLY A 287 -8.03 -20.14 18.97
N LYS A 288 -7.75 -20.00 20.27
CA LYS A 288 -7.80 -18.71 20.98
C LYS A 288 -6.59 -17.82 20.76
N PHE A 289 -5.58 -18.24 20.00
CA PHE A 289 -4.38 -17.45 19.80
C PHE A 289 -4.37 -16.80 18.42
N LEU A 290 -4.20 -15.48 18.41
CA LEU A 290 -3.84 -14.70 17.24
C LEU A 290 -2.33 -14.47 17.26
N TYR A 291 -1.67 -14.68 16.14
CA TYR A 291 -0.25 -14.39 15.94
C TYR A 291 -0.11 -13.25 14.96
N LEU A 292 0.87 -12.38 15.22
CA LEU A 292 1.23 -11.28 14.34
C LEU A 292 2.72 -11.39 14.02
N LEU A 293 3.04 -11.59 12.74
CA LEU A 293 4.36 -11.28 12.21
C LEU A 293 4.41 -9.78 11.95
N HIS A 294 5.20 -9.09 12.77
CA HIS A 294 5.43 -7.65 12.72
C HIS A 294 6.83 -7.41 12.16
N SER A 295 6.92 -7.26 10.86
CA SER A 295 8.19 -7.08 10.15
C SER A 295 8.36 -5.64 9.72
N PHE A 296 9.53 -5.02 9.93
CA PHE A 296 9.73 -3.62 9.58
C PHE A 296 11.16 -3.26 9.22
N SER A 297 11.30 -2.19 8.42
CA SER A 297 12.58 -1.61 8.02
C SER A 297 12.40 -0.12 7.69
N ASP A 298 13.47 0.66 7.78
CA ASP A 298 13.52 2.00 7.21
C ASP A 298 13.05 1.97 5.74
N GLU A 299 12.23 2.94 5.32
CA GLU A 299 11.56 2.96 4.00
C GLU A 299 12.55 2.79 2.84
N ALA A 300 13.72 3.43 2.93
CA ALA A 300 14.76 3.36 1.90
C ALA A 300 15.42 1.97 1.79
N HIS A 301 15.41 1.17 2.86
CA HIS A 301 16.03 -0.14 2.91
C HIS A 301 15.01 -1.29 2.69
N TYR A 302 13.72 -1.03 2.92
CA TYR A 302 12.65 -2.02 2.80
C TYR A 302 12.69 -2.85 1.50
N PRO A 303 12.92 -2.28 0.30
CA PRO A 303 12.97 -3.08 -0.94
C PRO A 303 14.01 -4.20 -0.94
N GLN A 304 15.08 -4.08 -0.13
CA GLN A 304 16.16 -5.06 -0.04
C GLN A 304 15.82 -6.23 0.91
N VAL A 305 14.83 -6.05 1.78
CA VAL A 305 14.43 -7.00 2.82
C VAL A 305 12.98 -7.47 2.71
N GLU A 306 12.18 -6.87 1.82
CA GLU A 306 10.78 -7.24 1.57
C GLU A 306 10.61 -8.75 1.32
N GLU A 307 11.53 -9.35 0.56
CA GLU A 307 11.52 -10.78 0.28
C GLU A 307 11.75 -11.62 1.53
N ALA A 308 12.65 -11.20 2.42
CA ALA A 308 12.88 -11.89 3.69
C ALA A 308 11.63 -11.86 4.57
N PHE A 309 10.92 -10.73 4.61
CA PHE A 309 9.65 -10.62 5.32
C PHE A 309 8.57 -11.53 4.73
N LEU A 310 8.49 -11.62 3.40
CA LEU A 310 7.54 -12.51 2.72
C LEU A 310 7.86 -13.98 2.95
N VAL A 311 9.14 -14.37 2.89
CA VAL A 311 9.59 -15.75 3.15
C VAL A 311 9.23 -16.16 4.58
N ALA A 312 9.50 -15.32 5.58
CA ALA A 312 9.12 -15.57 6.96
C ALA A 312 7.59 -15.74 7.11
N ALA A 313 6.80 -14.86 6.49
CA ALA A 313 5.34 -14.93 6.51
C ALA A 313 4.78 -16.21 5.85
N GLN A 314 5.34 -16.64 4.73
CA GLN A 314 4.84 -17.83 4.02
C GLN A 314 5.24 -19.15 4.68
N THR A 315 6.34 -19.14 5.45
CA THR A 315 6.90 -20.34 6.11
C THR A 315 6.54 -20.46 7.59
N PHE A 316 5.90 -19.45 8.18
CA PHE A 316 5.44 -19.51 9.57
C PHE A 316 4.47 -20.69 9.81
N ARG A 317 4.81 -21.58 10.74
CA ARG A 317 3.97 -22.74 11.13
C ARG A 317 4.08 -22.96 12.64
N LEU A 318 2.97 -23.33 13.28
CA LEU A 318 2.98 -23.81 14.67
C LEU A 318 3.49 -25.25 14.69
N THR A 319 4.30 -25.61 15.69
CA THR A 319 5.00 -26.90 15.73
C THR A 319 4.44 -27.87 16.77
N GLN A 320 3.75 -27.39 17.80
CA GLN A 320 3.29 -28.24 18.92
C GLN A 320 1.78 -28.12 19.22
N ALA A 321 1.06 -27.20 18.58
CA ALA A 321 -0.36 -26.97 18.84
C ALA A 321 -1.25 -27.65 17.78
N PRO A 322 -2.26 -28.44 18.17
CA PRO A 322 -3.24 -28.94 17.22
C PRO A 322 -3.98 -27.77 16.57
N GLN A 323 -4.36 -27.94 15.30
CA GLN A 323 -5.10 -26.91 14.58
C GLN A 323 -6.54 -26.82 15.10
N GLN A 324 -6.94 -25.62 15.50
CA GLN A 324 -8.25 -25.27 16.00
C GLN A 324 -8.72 -23.99 15.29
N ALA A 325 -9.97 -23.97 14.82
CA ALA A 325 -10.47 -22.84 14.04
C ALA A 325 -10.98 -21.67 14.90
N TYR A 326 -11.52 -21.95 16.08
CA TYR A 326 -12.28 -20.98 16.88
C TYR A 326 -11.63 -20.74 18.24
N ALA A 327 -11.73 -19.50 18.72
CA ALA A 327 -11.22 -19.05 20.01
C ALA A 327 -12.08 -19.53 21.18
N GLU A 328 -13.36 -19.75 20.93
CA GLU A 328 -14.33 -20.19 21.92
C GLU A 328 -15.14 -21.40 21.39
N PRO A 329 -15.75 -22.19 22.29
CA PRO A 329 -16.69 -23.23 21.90
C PRO A 329 -17.89 -22.64 21.14
N LEU A 330 -18.45 -23.43 20.22
CA LEU A 330 -19.65 -23.08 19.48
C LEU A 330 -20.84 -23.90 19.97
N GLN A 331 -22.04 -23.30 19.94
CA GLN A 331 -23.32 -23.96 20.16
C GLN A 331 -24.02 -24.21 18.82
N ASP A 332 -24.64 -25.37 18.68
CA ASP A 332 -25.47 -25.72 17.52
C ASP A 332 -26.92 -25.28 17.75
N LEU A 333 -27.46 -24.51 16.80
CA LEU A 333 -28.82 -23.97 16.86
C LEU A 333 -29.64 -24.54 15.69
N PRO A 334 -30.74 -25.26 15.97
CA PRO A 334 -31.52 -25.93 14.93
C PRO A 334 -32.37 -24.95 14.12
N LEU A 335 -32.53 -25.24 12.84
CA LEU A 335 -33.41 -24.55 11.89
C LEU A 335 -34.34 -25.57 11.19
N ASN A 336 -34.92 -26.43 12.02
CA ASN A 336 -35.56 -27.67 11.58
C ASN A 336 -36.97 -27.48 11.01
N LYS A 337 -37.66 -26.36 11.29
CA LYS A 337 -39.01 -26.18 10.73
C LYS A 337 -39.04 -26.08 9.20
N VAL A 338 -37.95 -25.61 8.59
CA VAL A 338 -37.86 -25.40 7.13
C VAL A 338 -36.76 -26.26 6.49
N PHE A 339 -35.55 -26.26 7.07
CA PHE A 339 -34.38 -26.82 6.37
C PHE A 339 -33.94 -28.19 6.88
N GLN A 340 -34.36 -28.61 8.09
CA GLN A 340 -33.89 -29.83 8.78
C GLN A 340 -32.36 -29.87 8.96
N LEU A 341 -31.79 -28.72 9.32
CA LEU A 341 -30.36 -28.51 9.57
C LEU A 341 -30.20 -27.37 10.59
N GLY A 342 -28.96 -27.02 10.95
CA GLY A 342 -28.69 -25.95 11.91
C GLY A 342 -27.60 -24.99 11.47
N PHE A 343 -27.32 -24.04 12.35
CA PHE A 343 -26.19 -23.13 12.26
C PHE A 343 -25.48 -23.08 13.61
N LYS A 344 -24.26 -22.55 13.61
CA LYS A 344 -23.44 -22.41 14.81
C LYS A 344 -23.37 -20.96 15.27
N ALA A 345 -23.34 -20.76 16.58
CA ALA A 345 -23.03 -19.47 17.17
C ALA A 345 -21.95 -19.64 18.25
N PRO A 346 -21.15 -18.61 18.56
CA PRO A 346 -20.24 -18.69 19.69
C PRO A 346 -21.01 -18.82 21.02
N THR A 347 -20.50 -19.61 21.97
CA THR A 347 -21.18 -19.88 23.25
C THR A 347 -21.23 -18.67 24.17
N SER A 348 -20.38 -17.67 23.95
CA SER A 348 -20.48 -16.39 24.68
C SER A 348 -21.73 -15.57 24.30
N TRP A 349 -22.43 -15.93 23.21
CA TRP A 349 -23.64 -15.25 22.77
C TRP A 349 -24.87 -15.95 23.34
N THR A 350 -25.83 -15.15 23.81
CA THR A 350 -27.11 -15.68 24.32
C THR A 350 -28.06 -15.90 23.14
N ALA A 351 -28.50 -17.14 22.93
CA ALA A 351 -29.46 -17.50 21.89
C ALA A 351 -30.85 -17.73 22.47
N GLN A 352 -31.88 -17.16 21.86
CA GLN A 352 -33.28 -17.32 22.27
C GLN A 352 -34.17 -17.55 21.05
N PRO A 353 -35.12 -18.49 21.10
CA PRO A 353 -36.10 -18.65 20.04
C PRO A 353 -37.03 -17.44 20.03
N ASP A 354 -37.32 -16.94 18.83
CA ASP A 354 -38.30 -15.89 18.63
C ASP A 354 -39.64 -16.52 18.24
N ASN A 355 -40.53 -16.59 19.23
CA ASN A 355 -41.84 -17.22 19.12
C ASN A 355 -42.89 -16.30 18.48
N SER A 356 -42.53 -15.09 18.05
CA SER A 356 -43.46 -14.16 17.39
C SER A 356 -43.69 -14.48 15.91
N VAL A 357 -42.90 -15.39 15.34
CA VAL A 357 -43.02 -15.80 13.93
C VAL A 357 -44.11 -16.85 13.72
N GLY A 358 -44.61 -16.95 12.48
CA GLY A 358 -45.66 -17.89 12.10
C GLY A 358 -45.33 -19.35 12.39
N ALA A 359 -46.37 -20.21 12.44
CA ALA A 359 -46.25 -21.62 12.81
C ALA A 359 -45.19 -22.38 11.98
N ASP A 360 -45.15 -22.13 10.68
CA ASP A 360 -44.24 -22.76 9.71
C ASP A 360 -42.89 -22.04 9.58
N SER A 361 -42.70 -20.93 10.29
CA SER A 361 -41.44 -20.19 10.35
C SER A 361 -40.67 -20.48 11.63
N GLN A 362 -39.36 -20.23 11.58
CA GLN A 362 -38.49 -20.32 12.73
C GLN A 362 -37.59 -19.08 12.79
N SER A 363 -37.37 -18.56 13.99
CA SER A 363 -36.51 -17.40 14.21
C SER A 363 -35.67 -17.61 15.47
N TRP A 364 -34.42 -17.20 15.40
CA TRP A 364 -33.52 -17.11 16.54
C TRP A 364 -33.02 -15.68 16.67
N ILE A 365 -33.05 -15.16 17.90
CA ILE A 365 -32.37 -13.93 18.28
C ILE A 365 -31.13 -14.34 19.08
N VAL A 366 -29.96 -13.95 18.59
CA VAL A 366 -28.67 -14.25 19.18
C VAL A 366 -27.99 -12.93 19.53
N SER A 367 -27.73 -12.68 20.81
CA SER A 367 -27.25 -11.39 21.30
C SER A 367 -25.89 -11.46 21.98
N ASN A 368 -25.07 -10.45 21.72
CA ASN A 368 -23.82 -10.18 22.44
C ASN A 368 -24.14 -9.22 23.59
N GLY A 369 -23.99 -9.66 24.84
CA GLY A 369 -24.46 -8.92 26.03
C GLY A 369 -25.94 -9.16 26.35
N GLN A 370 -26.40 -8.60 27.47
CA GLN A 370 -27.76 -8.76 28.00
C GLN A 370 -28.42 -7.42 28.37
N GLY A 371 -29.75 -7.39 28.36
CA GLY A 371 -30.55 -6.22 28.77
C GLY A 371 -30.19 -4.95 28.00
N ALA A 372 -29.95 -3.86 28.73
CA ALA A 372 -29.57 -2.56 28.17
C ALA A 372 -28.13 -2.52 27.62
N GLU A 373 -27.29 -3.51 27.95
CA GLU A 373 -25.90 -3.62 27.51
C GLU A 373 -25.76 -4.47 26.24
N ARG A 374 -26.81 -4.57 25.43
CA ARG A 374 -26.75 -5.36 24.19
C ARG A 374 -25.80 -4.69 23.19
N LEU A 375 -24.65 -5.31 22.97
CA LEU A 375 -23.58 -4.82 22.11
C LEU A 375 -23.68 -5.35 20.67
N GLY A 376 -24.64 -6.21 20.36
CA GLY A 376 -24.88 -6.72 19.01
C GLY A 376 -26.09 -7.66 18.96
N ILE A 377 -26.79 -7.67 17.83
CA ILE A 377 -27.99 -8.51 17.60
C ILE A 377 -27.85 -9.23 16.27
N LEU A 378 -27.88 -10.55 16.32
CA LEU A 378 -28.00 -11.41 15.16
C LEU A 378 -29.41 -12.00 15.16
N ASN A 379 -30.13 -11.88 14.05
CA ASN A 379 -31.37 -12.60 13.81
C ASN A 379 -31.19 -13.59 12.68
N ILE A 380 -31.63 -14.82 12.90
CA ILE A 380 -31.67 -15.88 11.90
C ILE A 380 -33.11 -16.30 11.75
N TYR A 381 -33.69 -15.97 10.60
CA TYR A 381 -35.10 -16.24 10.28
C TYR A 381 -35.18 -17.23 9.13
N ALA A 382 -36.10 -18.19 9.22
CA ALA A 382 -36.39 -19.15 8.17
C ALA A 382 -37.89 -19.26 7.91
N ALA A 383 -38.25 -19.36 6.63
CA ALA A 383 -39.63 -19.53 6.19
C ALA A 383 -39.71 -20.42 4.93
N PRO A 384 -40.85 -21.09 4.71
CA PRO A 384 -41.14 -21.81 3.46
C PRO A 384 -40.97 -20.93 2.22
N ARG A 385 -40.73 -21.57 1.07
CA ARG A 385 -40.44 -20.87 -0.19
C ARG A 385 -41.55 -19.90 -0.60
N ASP A 386 -42.80 -20.32 -0.41
CA ASP A 386 -43.97 -19.57 -0.86
C ASP A 386 -44.38 -18.45 0.11
N SER A 387 -43.72 -18.33 1.26
CA SER A 387 -43.99 -17.24 2.21
C SER A 387 -43.59 -15.86 1.68
N PHE A 388 -42.66 -15.80 0.72
CA PHE A 388 -42.19 -14.56 0.13
C PHE A 388 -41.97 -14.70 -1.37
N ALA A 389 -42.45 -13.70 -2.13
CA ALA A 389 -42.30 -13.67 -3.59
C ALA A 389 -40.85 -13.46 -4.05
N SER A 390 -39.98 -12.89 -3.19
CA SER A 390 -38.60 -12.55 -3.55
C SER A 390 -37.67 -12.52 -2.33
N ALA A 391 -36.35 -12.54 -2.60
CA ALA A 391 -35.33 -12.36 -1.57
C ALA A 391 -35.47 -11.00 -0.86
N GLN A 392 -35.82 -9.95 -1.62
CA GLN A 392 -36.06 -8.62 -1.08
C GLN A 392 -37.23 -8.62 -0.08
N ALA A 393 -38.35 -9.27 -0.41
CA ALA A 393 -39.50 -9.35 0.49
C ALA A 393 -39.17 -10.10 1.79
N ALA A 394 -38.41 -11.20 1.71
CA ALA A 394 -37.93 -11.92 2.90
C ALA A 394 -36.97 -11.06 3.74
N GLY A 395 -36.05 -10.32 3.10
CA GLY A 395 -35.12 -9.42 3.76
C GLY A 395 -35.82 -8.24 4.46
N ASP A 396 -36.81 -7.63 3.79
CA ASP A 396 -37.58 -6.49 4.30
C ASP A 396 -38.42 -6.86 5.53
N GLN A 397 -38.94 -8.09 5.59
CA GLN A 397 -39.64 -8.62 6.77
C GLN A 397 -38.74 -8.56 8.01
N VAL A 398 -37.51 -9.06 7.91
CA VAL A 398 -36.56 -9.07 9.04
C VAL A 398 -36.03 -7.67 9.33
N ALA A 399 -35.78 -6.85 8.31
CA ALA A 399 -35.39 -5.46 8.48
C ALA A 399 -36.49 -4.65 9.22
N GLY A 400 -37.77 -4.98 9.00
CA GLY A 400 -38.90 -4.44 9.75
C GLY A 400 -38.82 -4.74 11.25
N GLY A 401 -38.49 -5.97 11.62
CA GLY A 401 -38.25 -6.34 13.01
C GLY A 401 -37.09 -5.56 13.65
N MET A 402 -36.00 -5.36 12.91
CA MET A 402 -34.85 -4.57 13.37
C MET A 402 -35.17 -3.09 13.55
N ARG A 403 -36.04 -2.51 12.72
CA ARG A 403 -36.58 -1.16 12.95
C ARG A 403 -37.34 -1.06 14.27
N GLY A 404 -38.08 -2.10 14.64
CA GLY A 404 -38.75 -2.19 15.95
C GLY A 404 -37.79 -2.18 17.14
N LEU A 405 -36.51 -2.53 16.92
CA LEU A 405 -35.43 -2.45 17.92
C LEU A 405 -34.71 -1.08 17.92
N GLY A 406 -35.22 -0.10 17.18
CA GLY A 406 -34.69 1.26 17.13
C GLY A 406 -33.66 1.51 16.02
N ALA A 407 -33.50 0.58 15.07
CA ALA A 407 -32.62 0.76 13.93
C ALA A 407 -33.24 1.67 12.85
N ASP A 408 -32.48 2.63 12.33
CA ASP A 408 -32.90 3.51 11.24
C ASP A 408 -32.58 2.90 9.86
N ILE A 409 -33.39 1.91 9.47
CA ILE A 409 -33.23 1.20 8.19
C ILE A 409 -34.32 1.67 7.22
N THR A 410 -34.06 2.78 6.53
CA THR A 410 -35.01 3.36 5.55
C THR A 410 -35.03 2.61 4.23
N LYS A 411 -33.88 2.13 3.76
CA LYS A 411 -33.74 1.30 2.56
C LYS A 411 -32.70 0.20 2.80
N ASN A 412 -32.99 -1.01 2.35
CA ASN A 412 -32.09 -2.15 2.46
C ASN A 412 -32.02 -2.91 1.12
N PRO A 413 -31.45 -2.31 0.06
CA PRO A 413 -31.39 -2.96 -1.24
C PRO A 413 -30.48 -4.20 -1.14
N LEU A 414 -31.02 -5.37 -1.49
CA LEU A 414 -30.25 -6.59 -1.60
C LEU A 414 -29.62 -6.71 -2.98
N ARG A 415 -28.34 -7.09 -3.03
CA ARG A 415 -27.61 -7.41 -4.26
C ARG A 415 -27.43 -8.93 -4.36
N THR A 416 -27.80 -9.51 -5.49
CA THR A 416 -27.51 -10.91 -5.80
C THR A 416 -26.01 -11.14 -5.92
N VAL A 417 -25.52 -12.20 -5.28
CA VAL A 417 -24.13 -12.66 -5.39
C VAL A 417 -24.12 -14.11 -5.83
N GLU A 418 -23.05 -14.51 -6.53
CA GLU A 418 -22.89 -15.88 -6.98
C GLU A 418 -22.74 -16.84 -5.80
N SER A 419 -23.32 -18.02 -5.94
CA SER A 419 -23.23 -19.12 -4.98
C SER A 419 -22.59 -20.30 -5.69
N ASP A 420 -21.55 -20.87 -5.09
CA ASP A 420 -20.92 -22.09 -5.59
C ASP A 420 -21.73 -23.35 -5.26
N ILE A 421 -22.82 -23.22 -4.50
CA ILE A 421 -23.68 -24.33 -4.11
C ILE A 421 -24.88 -24.42 -5.08
N PRO A 422 -25.04 -25.53 -5.81
CA PRO A 422 -26.16 -25.71 -6.74
C PRO A 422 -27.52 -25.56 -6.06
N GLY A 423 -28.45 -24.84 -6.71
CA GLY A 423 -29.81 -24.64 -6.19
C GLY A 423 -29.93 -23.66 -5.01
N VAL A 424 -28.83 -22.98 -4.66
CA VAL A 424 -28.80 -21.93 -3.63
C VAL A 424 -28.62 -20.58 -4.32
N SER A 425 -29.51 -19.64 -4.03
CA SER A 425 -29.34 -18.23 -4.40
C SER A 425 -28.96 -17.40 -3.18
N LEU A 426 -28.07 -16.43 -3.37
CA LEU A 426 -27.59 -15.55 -2.32
C LEU A 426 -27.86 -14.10 -2.69
N SER A 427 -28.36 -13.34 -1.73
CA SER A 427 -28.53 -11.89 -1.86
C SER A 427 -28.06 -11.21 -0.58
N VAL A 428 -27.23 -10.18 -0.70
CA VAL A 428 -26.55 -9.55 0.43
C VAL A 428 -26.79 -8.05 0.47
N SER A 429 -26.77 -7.48 1.66
CA SER A 429 -26.69 -6.03 1.86
C SER A 429 -25.84 -5.70 3.09
N SER A 430 -25.23 -4.52 3.05
CA SER A 430 -24.47 -3.94 4.15
C SER A 430 -24.65 -2.44 4.08
N LEU A 431 -25.08 -1.83 5.17
CA LEU A 431 -25.35 -0.40 5.23
C LEU A 431 -24.94 0.17 6.59
N GLU A 432 -24.45 1.41 6.55
CA GLU A 432 -24.33 2.26 7.73
C GLU A 432 -25.73 2.77 8.11
N THR A 433 -26.04 2.76 9.40
CA THR A 433 -27.33 3.14 9.99
C THR A 433 -27.12 3.73 11.38
N SER A 434 -28.19 3.91 12.14
CA SER A 434 -28.13 4.23 13.56
C SER A 434 -29.07 3.33 14.38
N ILE A 435 -28.74 3.13 15.65
CA ILE A 435 -29.60 2.51 16.65
C ILE A 435 -29.88 3.56 17.71
N ASN A 436 -31.13 3.99 17.86
CA ASN A 436 -31.51 5.06 18.79
C ASN A 436 -30.62 6.31 18.62
N GLY A 437 -30.31 6.68 17.36
CA GLY A 437 -29.49 7.83 17.01
C GLY A 437 -27.97 7.63 17.13
N LYS A 438 -27.48 6.46 17.57
CA LYS A 438 -26.04 6.15 17.64
C LYS A 438 -25.56 5.40 16.39
N PRO A 439 -24.36 5.68 15.85
CA PRO A 439 -23.83 5.00 14.68
C PRO A 439 -23.82 3.48 14.82
N ALA A 440 -24.27 2.79 13.77
CA ALA A 440 -24.37 1.35 13.71
C ALA A 440 -24.23 0.85 12.27
N THR A 441 -23.97 -0.45 12.13
CA THR A 441 -23.98 -1.16 10.86
C THR A 441 -25.09 -2.20 10.87
N PHE A 442 -25.76 -2.31 9.74
CA PHE A 442 -26.70 -3.37 9.47
C PHE A 442 -26.20 -4.20 8.29
N ARG A 443 -26.11 -5.51 8.48
CA ARG A 443 -25.71 -6.47 7.44
C ARG A 443 -26.79 -7.53 7.31
N GLN A 444 -27.13 -7.89 6.08
CA GLN A 444 -28.10 -8.93 5.81
C GLN A 444 -27.63 -9.86 4.70
N THR A 445 -27.93 -11.14 4.82
CA THR A 445 -27.80 -12.14 3.76
C THR A 445 -29.03 -13.00 3.72
N VAL A 446 -29.66 -13.06 2.55
CA VAL A 446 -30.81 -13.89 2.24
C VAL A 446 -30.33 -15.05 1.39
N VAL A 447 -30.62 -16.25 1.87
CA VAL A 447 -30.38 -17.52 1.19
C VAL A 447 -31.71 -18.04 0.68
N GLY A 448 -31.83 -18.20 -0.63
CA GLY A 448 -32.98 -18.84 -1.26
C GLY A 448 -32.64 -20.26 -1.70
N THR A 449 -33.53 -21.21 -1.42
CA THR A 449 -33.46 -22.60 -1.91
C THR A 449 -34.84 -23.05 -2.39
N ALA A 450 -34.93 -24.26 -2.94
CA ALA A 450 -36.22 -24.89 -3.22
C ALA A 450 -37.06 -25.14 -1.94
N LYS A 451 -36.42 -25.38 -0.78
CA LYS A 451 -37.13 -25.61 0.50
C LYS A 451 -37.71 -24.32 1.08
N GLY A 452 -36.99 -23.21 0.95
CA GLY A 452 -37.37 -21.97 1.58
C GLY A 452 -36.32 -20.88 1.59
N TRP A 453 -36.58 -19.87 2.41
CA TRP A 453 -35.75 -18.70 2.65
C TRP A 453 -35.09 -18.81 4.01
N ALA A 454 -33.80 -18.50 4.10
CA ALA A 454 -33.10 -18.22 5.34
C ALA A 454 -32.51 -16.81 5.29
N VAL A 455 -32.76 -16.00 6.31
CA VAL A 455 -32.32 -14.61 6.40
C VAL A 455 -31.44 -14.46 7.63
N PHE A 456 -30.18 -14.09 7.41
CA PHE A 456 -29.22 -13.77 8.46
C PHE A 456 -29.09 -12.25 8.50
N SER A 457 -29.35 -11.64 9.65
CA SER A 457 -29.27 -10.19 9.82
C SER A 457 -28.46 -9.83 11.06
N LEU A 458 -27.42 -9.02 10.91
CA LEU A 458 -26.65 -8.46 12.01
C LEU A 458 -26.96 -6.97 12.13
N LEU A 459 -27.28 -6.55 13.34
CA LEU A 459 -27.32 -5.16 13.76
C LEU A 459 -26.22 -4.95 14.82
N SER A 460 -25.22 -4.13 14.51
CA SER A 460 -24.04 -3.92 15.35
C SER A 460 -23.81 -2.42 15.57
N PRO A 461 -23.57 -1.95 16.80
CA PRO A 461 -22.94 -0.65 17.02
C PRO A 461 -21.65 -0.53 16.22
N ALA A 462 -21.35 0.68 15.74
CA ALA A 462 -20.17 0.97 14.93
C ALA A 462 -19.40 2.19 15.48
N PRO A 463 -18.83 2.10 16.70
CA PRO A 463 -17.96 3.15 17.21
C PRO A 463 -16.71 3.26 16.33
N HIS A 464 -16.21 4.48 16.11
CA HIS A 464 -14.95 4.70 15.39
C HIS A 464 -14.05 5.69 16.15
N PRO A 465 -12.84 5.27 16.58
CA PRO A 465 -12.29 3.91 16.52
C PRO A 465 -13.03 2.92 17.44
N ASP A 466 -13.00 1.63 17.11
CA ASP A 466 -13.62 0.56 17.90
C ASP A 466 -12.60 -0.08 18.84
N SER A 467 -12.26 0.61 19.94
CA SER A 467 -11.23 0.15 20.88
C SER A 467 -11.60 -1.15 21.61
N TYR A 468 -12.89 -1.51 21.64
CA TYR A 468 -13.39 -2.72 22.29
C TYR A 468 -13.68 -3.86 21.30
N LEU A 469 -13.39 -3.66 20.01
CA LEU A 469 -13.56 -4.65 18.95
C LEU A 469 -15.00 -5.18 18.85
N ILE A 470 -16.00 -4.38 19.22
CA ILE A 470 -17.42 -4.77 19.23
C ILE A 470 -17.88 -5.17 17.82
N GLY A 471 -17.62 -4.31 16.83
CA GLY A 471 -17.94 -4.54 15.43
C GLY A 471 -17.27 -5.80 14.87
N PRO A 472 -15.94 -5.96 14.98
CA PRO A 472 -15.24 -7.19 14.61
C PRO A 472 -15.77 -8.47 15.26
N ILE A 473 -16.05 -8.47 16.57
CA ILE A 473 -16.62 -9.63 17.28
C ILE A 473 -18.01 -9.98 16.72
N ASN A 474 -18.85 -8.96 16.51
CA ASN A 474 -20.20 -9.12 15.97
C ASN A 474 -20.19 -9.64 14.52
N ARG A 475 -19.33 -9.07 13.68
CA ARG A 475 -19.13 -9.51 12.30
C ARG A 475 -18.69 -10.96 12.25
N ARG A 476 -17.78 -11.37 13.14
CA ARG A 476 -17.29 -12.74 13.18
C ARG A 476 -18.38 -13.73 13.59
N ALA A 477 -19.20 -13.40 14.58
CA ALA A 477 -20.32 -14.26 14.99
C ALA A 477 -21.33 -14.44 13.83
N TYR A 478 -21.62 -13.37 13.09
CA TYR A 478 -22.43 -13.43 11.88
C TYR A 478 -21.83 -14.37 10.82
N ASP A 479 -20.53 -14.22 10.52
CA ASP A 479 -19.85 -15.05 9.53
C ASP A 479 -19.82 -16.53 9.93
N ILE A 480 -19.73 -16.85 11.23
CA ILE A 480 -19.82 -18.23 11.74
C ILE A 480 -21.22 -18.80 11.54
N ALA A 481 -22.26 -18.04 11.91
CA ALA A 481 -23.65 -18.48 11.75
C ALA A 481 -23.98 -18.74 10.28
N PHE A 482 -23.69 -17.78 9.41
CA PHE A 482 -23.92 -17.93 7.98
C PHE A 482 -23.05 -19.03 7.35
N GLY A 483 -21.74 -19.07 7.65
CA GLY A 483 -20.82 -20.03 7.06
C GLY A 483 -21.09 -21.48 7.45
N SER A 484 -21.46 -21.72 8.72
CA SER A 484 -21.83 -23.05 9.20
C SER A 484 -23.15 -23.54 8.59
N PHE A 485 -24.12 -22.65 8.39
CA PHE A 485 -25.35 -22.95 7.66
C PHE A 485 -25.08 -23.33 6.20
N LEU A 486 -24.27 -22.55 5.49
CA LEU A 486 -23.90 -22.87 4.10
C LEU A 486 -23.16 -24.20 3.98
N SER A 487 -22.25 -24.48 4.92
CA SER A 487 -21.54 -25.76 4.96
C SER A 487 -22.49 -26.94 5.21
N ALA A 488 -23.57 -26.74 5.97
CA ALA A 488 -24.60 -27.75 6.19
C ALA A 488 -25.55 -27.93 4.98
N LEU A 489 -25.66 -26.92 4.11
CA LEU A 489 -26.44 -26.97 2.87
C LEU A 489 -25.69 -27.64 1.71
N ALA A 490 -24.35 -27.60 1.71
CA ALA A 490 -23.55 -28.21 0.66
C ALA A 490 -23.80 -29.74 0.62
N PRO A 491 -23.98 -30.33 -0.58
CA PRO A 491 -24.07 -31.79 -0.71
C PRO A 491 -22.80 -32.43 -0.15
N LYS A 492 -22.97 -33.51 0.62
CA LYS A 492 -21.86 -34.28 1.20
C LYS A 492 -21.14 -35.11 0.14
#